data_AF-A0AA35K3M4-F1
#
_entry.id   AF-A0AA35K3M4-F1
#
_cell.length_a   1.000
_cell.length_b   1.000
_cell.length_c   1.000
_cell.angle_alpha   90.00
_cell.angle_beta   90.00
_cell.angle_gamma   90.00
#
_symmetry.space_group_name_H-M   'P 1'
#
loop_
_entity.id
_entity.type
_entity.pdbx_description
1 polymer ?
#
loop_
_entity_poly.entity_id
_entity_poly.type
_entity_poly.pdbx_seq_one_letter_code
_entity_poly.pdbx_strand_id
1 'polypeptide(L)'
;MTHWFHRNPLKATAPVSFNYYGVATTPAATKICNDLRLSRSRLLELFTDLSCNPDMMKNATDSYFSLLKGFIVSLDDSSQDSKLRYIQNFKWTDTLQGQVPSAQQDAVFELISMGFNVALWYTKYASRLAGKEDITEDEAKDVHRSMKIAAGIFKHLKESHIPKLITPVEKGRDLEARLIDSYVIQCQAEAQEVTIARAIELKHNPGLIAALAYETANFYQRADQMLSSLDPAYTTKWRKYLQLKSCFYMAYAYCYHGQTLLAGDKCGEAIRSLQESEKFFAKAEALCKEYGETKGPGTTAKPSGHLFFRKLGTLVKNTLEKCQRENGFMLNQNQRRK
;
A
#
# COMPACT_ATOMS: atom_id res chain seq x y z
N MET A 1 -4.85 15.09 -8.89
CA MET A 1 -5.98 14.13 -9.07
C MET A 1 -6.22 13.45 -7.74
N THR A 2 -7.46 13.23 -7.32
CA THR A 2 -7.76 12.43 -6.12
C THR A 2 -7.48 10.96 -6.38
N HIS A 3 -6.95 10.26 -5.37
CA HIS A 3 -6.75 8.81 -5.42
C HIS A 3 -7.55 8.14 -4.30
N TRP A 4 -7.99 6.93 -4.57
CA TRP A 4 -8.61 6.07 -3.57
C TRP A 4 -7.76 4.82 -3.37
N PHE A 5 -7.44 4.55 -2.11
CA PHE A 5 -6.64 3.39 -1.71
C PHE A 5 -7.37 2.60 -0.63
N HIS A 6 -7.52 1.30 -0.85
CA HIS A 6 -8.05 0.39 0.17
C HIS A 6 -7.06 0.26 1.32
N ARG A 7 -7.58 0.23 2.55
CA ARG A 7 -6.78 0.05 3.77
C ARG A 7 -7.39 -1.03 4.66
N ASN A 8 -6.61 -2.06 4.91
CA ASN A 8 -6.88 -2.98 6.00
C ASN A 8 -6.75 -2.25 7.36
N PRO A 9 -7.34 -2.77 8.45
CA PRO A 9 -7.24 -2.19 9.79
C PRO A 9 -5.78 -2.05 10.27
N LEU A 10 -5.54 -1.14 11.21
CA LEU A 10 -4.30 -1.16 11.99
C LEU A 10 -4.27 -2.41 12.87
N LYS A 11 -3.06 -2.86 13.22
CA LYS A 11 -2.87 -3.90 14.23
C LYS A 11 -3.14 -3.29 15.61
N ALA A 12 -3.73 -4.08 16.49
CA ALA A 12 -3.94 -3.75 17.90
C ALA A 12 -3.05 -4.65 18.76
N THR A 13 -2.67 -4.18 19.94
CA THR A 13 -1.78 -4.91 20.86
C THR A 13 -2.29 -4.85 22.29
N ALA A 14 -1.93 -5.86 23.08
CA ALA A 14 -2.14 -5.79 24.52
C ALA A 14 -1.26 -4.66 25.14
N PRO A 15 -1.75 -3.97 26.18
CA PRO A 15 -0.91 -3.09 26.99
C PRO A 15 0.25 -3.86 27.62
N VAL A 16 1.44 -3.25 27.67
CA VAL A 16 2.64 -3.83 28.28
C VAL A 16 3.16 -2.85 29.33
N SER A 17 3.25 -3.29 30.58
CA SER A 17 3.69 -2.45 31.70
C SER A 17 5.22 -2.36 31.83
N PHE A 18 5.96 -3.30 31.22
CA PHE A 18 7.39 -3.50 31.43
C PHE A 18 7.78 -3.62 32.92
N ASN A 19 6.88 -4.13 33.76
CA ASN A 19 7.15 -4.39 35.17
C ASN A 19 7.64 -5.82 35.36
N TYR A 20 8.92 -5.98 35.66
CA TYR A 20 9.57 -7.28 35.90
C TYR A 20 9.76 -7.60 37.39
N TYR A 21 9.11 -6.85 38.28
CA TYR A 21 9.15 -7.06 39.73
C TYR A 21 10.59 -7.22 40.25
N GLY A 22 10.89 -8.30 40.97
CA GLY A 22 12.21 -8.57 41.56
C GLY A 22 13.36 -8.78 40.58
N VAL A 23 13.12 -8.74 39.25
CA VAL A 23 14.19 -8.82 38.24
C VAL A 23 14.85 -7.45 38.00
N ALA A 24 14.07 -6.36 38.03
CA ALA A 24 14.55 -5.01 37.76
C ALA A 24 14.76 -4.24 39.08
N THR A 25 15.88 -4.49 39.76
CA THR A 25 16.11 -4.03 41.14
C THR A 25 16.81 -2.68 41.28
N THR A 26 17.51 -2.19 40.25
CA THR A 26 18.25 -0.94 40.32
C THR A 26 17.41 0.26 39.86
N PRO A 27 17.64 1.47 40.39
CA PRO A 27 16.91 2.68 39.95
C PRO A 27 17.03 2.94 38.44
N ALA A 28 18.18 2.63 37.84
CA ALA A 28 18.40 2.75 36.40
C ALA A 28 17.57 1.73 35.60
N ALA A 29 17.47 0.48 36.06
CA ALA A 29 16.64 -0.55 35.45
C ALA A 29 15.14 -0.19 35.55
N THR A 30 14.70 0.33 36.69
CA THR A 30 13.32 0.81 36.87
C THR A 30 13.02 2.00 35.94
N LYS A 31 13.97 2.93 35.79
CA LYS A 31 13.84 4.08 34.89
C LYS A 31 13.67 3.63 33.43
N ILE A 32 14.52 2.73 32.92
CA ILE A 32 14.41 2.28 31.52
C ILE A 32 13.12 1.50 31.25
N CYS A 33 12.63 0.73 32.23
CA CYS A 33 11.31 0.07 32.13
C CYS A 33 10.17 1.11 32.02
N ASN A 34 10.24 2.19 32.81
CA ASN A 34 9.28 3.29 32.70
C ASN A 34 9.38 4.01 31.35
N ASP A 35 10.60 4.31 30.89
CA ASP A 35 10.85 4.97 29.61
C ASP A 35 10.34 4.11 28.43
N LEU A 36 10.54 2.78 28.49
CA LEU A 36 9.97 1.80 27.54
C LEU A 36 8.44 1.85 27.52
N ARG A 37 7.80 1.82 28.70
CA ARG A 37 6.34 1.89 28.82
C ARG A 37 5.79 3.18 28.22
N LEU A 38 6.36 4.32 28.59
CA LEU A 38 5.88 5.63 28.16
C LEU A 38 6.09 5.85 26.65
N SER A 39 7.26 5.49 26.12
CA SER A 39 7.55 5.61 24.69
C SER A 39 6.67 4.68 23.84
N ARG A 40 6.43 3.44 24.30
CA ARG A 40 5.49 2.51 23.63
C ARG A 40 4.07 3.06 23.60
N SER A 41 3.55 3.52 24.74
CA SER A 41 2.21 4.09 24.82
C SER A 41 2.08 5.31 23.92
N ARG A 42 3.07 6.21 23.94
CA ARG A 42 3.08 7.39 23.08
C ARG A 42 3.03 7.03 21.59
N LEU A 43 3.82 6.05 21.16
CA LEU A 43 3.80 5.60 19.76
C LEU A 43 2.43 5.02 19.37
N LEU A 44 1.82 4.22 20.26
CA LEU A 44 0.51 3.62 20.02
C LEU A 44 -0.61 4.67 19.89
N GLU A 45 -0.59 5.71 20.73
CA GLU A 45 -1.54 6.83 20.66
C GLU A 45 -1.48 7.56 19.30
N LEU A 46 -0.27 7.76 18.76
CA LEU A 46 -0.06 8.46 17.50
C LEU A 46 -0.65 7.74 16.29
N PHE A 47 -0.89 6.42 16.37
CA PHE A 47 -1.47 5.70 15.24
C PHE A 47 -2.89 6.13 14.89
N THR A 48 -3.64 6.62 15.88
CA THR A 48 -5.02 7.09 15.71
C THR A 48 -5.16 8.60 15.81
N ASP A 49 -4.08 9.32 16.11
CA ASP A 49 -4.06 10.78 16.18
C ASP A 49 -4.08 11.39 14.77
N LEU A 50 -5.15 12.13 14.45
CA LEU A 50 -5.33 12.78 13.16
C LEU A 50 -4.35 13.94 12.93
N SER A 51 -3.80 14.52 14.01
CA SER A 51 -2.79 15.57 13.96
C SER A 51 -1.37 15.04 13.74
N CYS A 52 -1.18 13.72 13.86
CA CYS A 52 0.13 13.10 13.67
C CYS A 52 0.64 13.30 12.23
N ASN A 53 1.87 13.78 12.13
CA ASN A 53 2.62 13.95 10.89
C ASN A 53 3.85 13.01 10.85
N PRO A 54 4.53 12.87 9.69
CA PRO A 54 5.67 11.96 9.54
C PRO A 54 6.80 12.19 10.55
N ASP A 55 7.07 13.45 10.92
CA ASP A 55 8.14 13.78 11.86
C ASP A 55 7.79 13.33 13.29
N MET A 56 6.55 13.56 13.72
CA MET A 56 6.05 13.08 15.01
C MET A 56 6.11 11.55 15.09
N MET A 57 5.66 10.86 14.03
CA MET A 57 5.71 9.41 13.94
C MET A 57 7.14 8.88 14.00
N LYS A 58 8.06 9.51 13.24
CA LYS A 58 9.47 9.15 13.25
C LYS A 58 10.10 9.33 14.62
N ASN A 59 9.90 10.47 15.27
CA ASN A 59 10.49 10.76 16.58
C ASN A 59 10.00 9.77 17.66
N ALA A 60 8.71 9.44 17.67
CA ALA A 60 8.16 8.45 18.60
C ALA A 60 8.65 7.03 18.30
N THR A 61 8.76 6.68 17.01
CA THR A 61 9.31 5.39 16.57
C THR A 61 10.76 5.24 17.01
N ASP A 62 11.61 6.24 16.75
CA ASP A 62 13.02 6.23 17.13
C ASP A 62 13.19 6.15 18.66
N SER A 63 12.36 6.89 19.41
CA SER A 63 12.37 6.85 20.89
C SER A 63 12.04 5.47 21.43
N TYR A 64 11.01 4.80 20.90
CA TYR A 64 10.64 3.47 21.37
C TYR A 64 11.63 2.38 20.90
N PHE A 65 11.99 2.38 19.61
CA PHE A 65 12.85 1.33 19.05
C PHE A 65 14.29 1.40 19.53
N SER A 66 14.83 2.59 19.85
CA SER A 66 16.15 2.70 20.47
C SER A 66 16.20 2.00 21.83
N LEU A 67 15.14 2.11 22.63
CA LEU A 67 15.03 1.40 23.91
C LEU A 67 14.75 -0.10 23.74
N LEU A 68 13.80 -0.46 22.87
CA LEU A 68 13.44 -1.87 22.62
C LEU A 68 14.63 -2.69 22.10
N LYS A 69 15.53 -2.07 21.32
CA LYS A 69 16.76 -2.72 20.86
C LYS A 69 17.65 -3.23 22.00
N GLY A 70 17.59 -2.66 23.20
CA GLY A 70 18.29 -3.19 24.37
C GLY A 70 17.83 -4.60 24.78
N PHE A 71 16.62 -5.01 24.37
CA PHE A 71 16.14 -6.38 24.53
C PHE A 71 16.58 -7.31 23.41
N ILE A 72 17.18 -6.80 22.33
CA ILE A 72 17.46 -7.58 21.12
C ILE A 72 18.96 -7.69 20.90
N VAL A 73 19.67 -6.57 20.94
CA VAL A 73 21.10 -6.46 20.59
C VAL A 73 21.95 -6.50 21.84
N SER A 74 23.02 -7.30 21.84
CA SER A 74 24.00 -7.27 22.92
C SER A 74 24.83 -5.98 22.92
N LEU A 75 25.25 -5.52 24.10
CA LEU A 75 26.04 -4.29 24.26
C LEU A 75 27.54 -4.52 24.03
N ASP A 76 28.00 -5.78 24.06
CA ASP A 76 29.41 -6.15 24.01
C ASP A 76 29.90 -6.55 22.61
N ASP A 77 29.12 -6.25 21.57
CA ASP A 77 29.39 -6.61 20.16
C ASP A 77 29.63 -8.12 19.93
N SER A 78 29.29 -8.96 20.91
CA SER A 78 29.21 -10.41 20.69
C SER A 78 28.12 -10.70 19.67
N SER A 79 28.31 -11.70 18.82
CA SER A 79 27.31 -12.13 17.85
C SER A 79 26.07 -12.78 18.49
N GLN A 80 25.85 -12.56 19.80
CA GLN A 80 24.76 -13.12 20.58
C GLN A 80 23.64 -12.10 20.77
N ASP A 81 22.42 -12.60 20.90
CA ASP A 81 21.26 -11.79 21.22
C ASP A 81 21.31 -11.33 22.68
N SER A 82 20.65 -10.21 22.98
CA SER A 82 20.47 -9.76 24.36
C SER A 82 19.76 -10.83 25.19
N LYS A 83 20.26 -11.07 26.41
CA LYS A 83 19.65 -11.97 27.40
C LYS A 83 18.20 -11.61 27.76
N LEU A 84 17.75 -10.41 27.41
CA LEU A 84 16.39 -9.92 27.67
C LEU A 84 15.42 -10.22 26.52
N ARG A 85 15.86 -10.82 25.41
CA ARG A 85 15.02 -11.05 24.21
C ARG A 85 13.70 -11.75 24.52
N TYR A 86 13.73 -12.73 25.41
CA TYR A 86 12.58 -13.56 25.76
C TYR A 86 11.95 -13.18 27.11
N ILE A 87 12.24 -12.00 27.67
CA ILE A 87 11.71 -11.62 29.00
C ILE A 87 10.22 -11.25 28.99
N GLN A 88 9.70 -10.79 27.84
CA GLN A 88 8.35 -10.23 27.73
C GLN A 88 7.53 -10.92 26.66
N ASN A 89 6.29 -11.27 27.00
CA ASN A 89 5.29 -11.74 26.05
C ASN A 89 4.56 -10.57 25.40
N PHE A 90 4.51 -10.56 24.07
CA PHE A 90 3.82 -9.53 23.27
C PHE A 90 2.70 -10.16 22.48
N LYS A 91 1.56 -9.46 22.39
CA LYS A 91 0.34 -9.95 21.75
C LYS A 91 -0.16 -8.91 20.75
N TRP A 92 -0.42 -9.34 19.51
CA TRP A 92 -0.85 -8.48 18.41
C TRP A 92 -1.96 -9.11 17.60
N THR A 93 -2.90 -8.31 17.10
CA THR A 93 -3.82 -8.71 16.02
C THR A 93 -3.15 -8.52 14.66
N ASP A 94 -3.75 -9.09 13.62
CA ASP A 94 -3.27 -8.99 12.24
C ASP A 94 -4.30 -8.36 11.32
N THR A 95 -3.82 -7.73 10.24
CA THR A 95 -4.66 -6.92 9.35
C THR A 95 -5.80 -7.69 8.70
N LEU A 96 -5.66 -9.01 8.51
CA LEU A 96 -6.68 -9.88 7.89
C LEU A 96 -7.40 -10.80 8.89
N GLN A 97 -6.93 -10.93 10.13
CA GLN A 97 -7.46 -11.89 11.11
C GLN A 97 -8.48 -11.29 12.08
N GLY A 98 -8.95 -10.07 11.80
CA GLY A 98 -9.94 -9.38 12.62
C GLY A 98 -9.47 -9.18 14.06
N GLN A 99 -10.22 -9.72 15.01
CA GLN A 99 -9.94 -9.58 16.45
C GLN A 99 -9.14 -10.74 17.04
N VAL A 100 -8.71 -11.73 16.24
CA VAL A 100 -7.97 -12.90 16.74
C VAL A 100 -6.48 -12.55 16.86
N PRO A 101 -5.93 -12.38 18.08
CA PRO A 101 -4.53 -12.05 18.24
C PRO A 101 -3.63 -13.29 18.14
N SER A 102 -2.34 -13.08 17.88
CA SER A 102 -1.25 -14.03 18.12
C SER A 102 -0.27 -13.43 19.12
N ALA A 103 0.44 -14.27 19.87
CA ALA A 103 1.37 -13.84 20.90
C ALA A 103 2.68 -14.62 20.81
N GLN A 104 3.79 -13.91 21.00
CA GLN A 104 5.12 -14.51 21.12
C GLN A 104 5.90 -13.82 22.23
N GLN A 105 6.63 -14.64 22.99
CA GLN A 105 7.56 -14.17 24.01
C GLN A 105 8.91 -13.86 23.39
N ASP A 106 8.94 -12.89 22.48
CA ASP A 106 10.14 -12.48 21.74
C ASP A 106 10.09 -10.97 21.44
N ALA A 107 11.11 -10.22 21.87
CA ALA A 107 11.22 -8.79 21.59
C ALA A 107 11.39 -8.48 20.09
N VAL A 108 11.94 -9.41 19.29
CA VAL A 108 11.99 -9.28 17.82
C VAL A 108 10.58 -9.32 17.23
N PHE A 109 9.68 -10.15 17.78
CA PHE A 109 8.28 -10.18 17.35
C PHE A 109 7.56 -8.85 17.63
N GLU A 110 7.83 -8.20 18.77
CA GLU A 110 7.34 -6.85 19.06
C GLU A 110 7.91 -5.81 18.08
N LEU A 111 9.22 -5.83 17.83
CA LEU A 111 9.87 -4.89 16.91
C LEU A 111 9.24 -4.98 15.52
N ILE A 112 9.05 -6.19 15.01
CA ILE A 112 8.43 -6.41 13.69
C ILE A 112 6.97 -6.00 13.70
N SER A 113 6.19 -6.42 14.71
CA SER A 113 4.75 -6.13 14.77
C SER A 113 4.45 -4.64 14.90
N MET A 114 5.20 -3.93 15.75
CA MET A 114 5.11 -2.48 15.89
C MET A 114 5.60 -1.77 14.62
N GLY A 115 6.73 -2.18 14.05
CA GLY A 115 7.27 -1.61 12.81
C GLY A 115 6.31 -1.79 11.63
N PHE A 116 5.63 -2.93 11.55
CA PHE A 116 4.58 -3.19 10.58
C PHE A 116 3.44 -2.20 10.74
N ASN A 117 3.03 -1.91 11.99
CA ASN A 117 1.98 -0.94 12.27
C ASN A 117 2.41 0.50 11.93
N VAL A 118 3.69 0.85 12.13
CA VAL A 118 4.26 2.13 11.65
C VAL A 118 4.16 2.21 10.12
N ALA A 119 4.53 1.15 9.40
CA ALA A 119 4.36 1.12 7.94
C ALA A 119 2.89 1.28 7.53
N LEU A 120 1.96 0.58 8.19
CA LEU A 120 0.52 0.75 7.96
C LEU A 120 0.06 2.19 8.21
N TRP A 121 0.57 2.85 9.25
CA TRP A 121 0.27 4.25 9.52
C TRP A 121 0.70 5.15 8.36
N TYR A 122 1.91 4.97 7.81
CA TYR A 122 2.36 5.73 6.63
C TYR A 122 1.43 5.51 5.42
N THR A 123 0.96 4.28 5.18
CA THR A 123 0.00 4.03 4.11
C THR A 123 -1.34 4.74 4.35
N LYS A 124 -1.79 4.81 5.61
CA LYS A 124 -3.05 5.46 6.00
C LYS A 124 -2.96 6.98 5.94
N TYR A 125 -1.87 7.55 6.43
CA TYR A 125 -1.53 8.97 6.26
C TYR A 125 -1.56 9.36 4.78
N ALA A 126 -0.86 8.60 3.94
CA ALA A 126 -0.84 8.81 2.49
C ALA A 126 -2.25 8.69 1.88
N SER A 127 -3.05 7.69 2.25
CA SER A 127 -4.42 7.55 1.72
C SER A 127 -5.37 8.67 2.13
N ARG A 128 -5.20 9.22 3.35
CA ARG A 128 -6.01 10.34 3.84
C ARG A 128 -5.70 11.61 3.07
N LEU A 129 -4.42 11.89 2.82
CA LEU A 129 -4.01 13.02 1.98
C LEU A 129 -4.48 12.85 0.54
N ALA A 130 -4.30 11.66 -0.04
CA ALA A 130 -4.65 11.36 -1.43
C ALA A 130 -6.15 11.46 -1.72
N GLY A 131 -6.99 11.31 -0.69
CA GLY A 131 -8.44 11.42 -0.79
C GLY A 131 -8.99 12.87 -0.74
N LYS A 132 -8.15 13.89 -0.46
CA LYS A 132 -8.57 15.29 -0.46
C LYS A 132 -8.86 15.78 -1.87
N GLU A 133 -10.01 16.43 -2.08
CA GLU A 133 -10.41 16.96 -3.39
C GLU A 133 -9.39 17.97 -3.95
N ASP A 134 -8.88 18.85 -3.07
CA ASP A 134 -7.91 19.88 -3.39
C ASP A 134 -6.50 19.54 -2.87
N ILE A 135 -5.99 18.35 -3.23
CA ILE A 135 -4.61 17.98 -2.87
C ILE A 135 -3.60 18.93 -3.55
N THR A 136 -2.73 19.52 -2.74
CA THR A 136 -1.62 20.37 -3.20
C THR A 136 -0.47 19.53 -3.77
N GLU A 137 0.44 20.16 -4.53
CA GLU A 137 1.62 19.47 -5.07
C GLU A 137 2.50 18.89 -3.95
N ASP A 138 2.69 19.63 -2.87
CA ASP A 138 3.53 19.19 -1.76
C ASP A 138 2.89 18.03 -0.98
N GLU A 139 1.55 18.05 -0.81
CA GLU A 139 0.85 16.89 -0.26
C GLU A 139 0.93 15.67 -1.18
N ALA A 140 0.91 15.84 -2.51
CA ALA A 140 1.11 14.74 -3.43
C ALA A 140 2.52 14.14 -3.32
N LYS A 141 3.56 14.99 -3.14
CA LYS A 141 4.93 14.54 -2.81
C LYS A 141 4.95 13.76 -1.50
N ASP A 142 4.22 14.22 -0.49
CA ASP A 142 4.11 13.53 0.81
C ASP A 142 3.40 12.18 0.71
N VAL A 143 2.36 12.06 -0.10
CA VAL A 143 1.71 10.77 -0.40
C VAL A 143 2.74 9.81 -1.00
N HIS A 144 3.42 10.24 -2.07
CA HIS A 144 4.43 9.42 -2.76
C HIS A 144 5.57 9.02 -1.81
N ARG A 145 6.11 9.97 -1.04
CA ARG A 145 7.18 9.73 -0.05
C ARG A 145 6.73 8.75 1.03
N SER A 146 5.55 8.93 1.60
CA SER A 146 4.99 8.08 2.65
C SER A 146 4.79 6.64 2.19
N MET A 147 4.28 6.42 0.96
CA MET A 147 4.16 5.07 0.40
C MET A 147 5.52 4.40 0.23
N LYS A 148 6.53 5.14 -0.25
CA LYS A 148 7.90 4.60 -0.39
C LYS A 148 8.54 4.27 0.95
N ILE A 149 8.31 5.10 1.97
CA ILE A 149 8.76 4.81 3.34
C ILE A 149 8.10 3.52 3.85
N ALA A 150 6.78 3.39 3.71
CA ALA A 150 6.06 2.17 4.10
C ALA A 150 6.60 0.92 3.40
N ALA A 151 6.78 0.98 2.08
CA ALA A 151 7.37 -0.11 1.29
C ALA A 151 8.77 -0.49 1.81
N GLY A 152 9.60 0.51 2.11
CA GLY A 152 10.94 0.32 2.67
C GLY A 152 10.92 -0.34 4.05
N ILE A 153 10.00 0.06 4.94
CA ILE A 153 9.84 -0.56 6.25
C ILE A 153 9.40 -2.02 6.10
N PHE A 154 8.36 -2.32 5.32
CA PHE A 154 7.92 -3.70 5.08
C PHE A 154 9.05 -4.57 4.51
N LYS A 155 9.79 -4.05 3.53
CA LYS A 155 10.94 -4.74 2.94
C LYS A 155 12.03 -5.02 3.97
N HIS A 156 12.39 -4.02 4.78
CA HIS A 156 13.42 -4.16 5.81
C HIS A 156 13.01 -5.17 6.89
N LEU A 157 11.74 -5.14 7.34
CA LEU A 157 11.21 -6.11 8.29
C LEU A 157 11.29 -7.53 7.71
N LYS A 158 10.86 -7.72 6.46
CA LYS A 158 10.91 -9.01 5.78
C LYS A 158 12.32 -9.56 5.64
N GLU A 159 13.27 -8.73 5.22
CA GLU A 159 14.62 -9.19 4.86
C GLU A 159 15.54 -9.30 6.08
N SER A 160 15.40 -8.40 7.06
CA SER A 160 16.38 -8.26 8.16
C SER A 160 15.90 -8.78 9.51
N HIS A 161 14.59 -8.88 9.75
CA HIS A 161 14.04 -9.19 11.08
C HIS A 161 13.19 -10.45 11.12
N ILE A 162 12.29 -10.67 10.16
CA ILE A 162 11.45 -11.89 10.10
C ILE A 162 12.29 -13.18 10.11
N PRO A 163 13.42 -13.30 9.39
CA PRO A 163 14.26 -14.50 9.44
C PRO A 163 14.88 -14.79 10.81
N LYS A 164 14.88 -13.81 11.73
CA LYS A 164 15.41 -13.97 13.08
C LYS A 164 14.39 -14.56 14.06
N LEU A 165 13.11 -14.65 13.68
CA LEU A 165 12.08 -15.25 14.53
C LEU A 165 12.34 -16.75 14.68
N ILE A 166 12.41 -17.22 15.92
CA ILE A 166 12.56 -18.66 16.20
C ILE A 166 11.22 -19.37 16.01
N THR A 167 10.14 -18.73 16.48
CA THR A 167 8.78 -19.25 16.31
C THR A 167 8.33 -19.01 14.87
N PRO A 168 7.92 -20.06 14.14
CA PRO A 168 7.48 -19.91 12.76
C PRO A 168 6.25 -19.02 12.68
N VAL A 169 6.17 -18.24 11.61
CA VAL A 169 5.00 -17.40 11.35
C VAL A 169 3.81 -18.27 10.93
N GLU A 170 2.66 -18.07 11.58
CA GLU A 170 1.43 -18.77 11.21
C GLU A 170 0.88 -18.29 9.85
N LYS A 171 0.20 -19.18 9.15
CA LYS A 171 -0.40 -18.86 7.84
C LYS A 171 -1.47 -17.79 7.96
N GLY A 172 -1.50 -16.86 6.99
CA GLY A 172 -2.50 -15.79 6.94
C GLY A 172 -2.29 -14.63 7.94
N ARG A 173 -1.17 -14.63 8.68
CA ARG A 173 -0.74 -13.53 9.55
C ARG A 173 0.12 -12.53 8.78
N ASP A 174 0.23 -11.31 9.30
CA ASP A 174 0.90 -10.20 8.61
C ASP A 174 2.39 -10.47 8.33
N LEU A 175 3.02 -11.28 9.17
CA LEU A 175 4.46 -11.58 9.07
C LEU A 175 4.75 -12.68 8.04
N GLU A 176 3.73 -13.27 7.42
CA GLU A 176 3.94 -14.30 6.41
C GLU A 176 4.43 -13.63 5.11
N ALA A 177 5.40 -14.25 4.44
CA ALA A 177 6.05 -13.71 3.24
C ALA A 177 5.05 -13.17 2.20
N ARG A 178 3.95 -13.90 1.95
CA ARG A 178 2.93 -13.51 0.96
C ARG A 178 2.21 -12.21 1.33
N LEU A 179 1.85 -12.01 2.60
CA LEU A 179 1.16 -10.79 3.03
C LEU A 179 2.10 -9.60 2.99
N ILE A 180 3.29 -9.72 3.59
CA ILE A 180 4.22 -8.59 3.66
C ILE A 180 4.72 -8.17 2.26
N ASP A 181 4.97 -9.12 1.36
CA ASP A 181 5.33 -8.79 -0.03
C ASP A 181 4.18 -8.13 -0.79
N SER A 182 2.94 -8.56 -0.55
CA SER A 182 1.75 -7.91 -1.13
C SER A 182 1.63 -6.45 -0.67
N TYR A 183 1.96 -6.16 0.60
CA TYR A 183 2.04 -4.79 1.10
C TYR A 183 3.16 -3.98 0.46
N VAL A 184 4.36 -4.55 0.29
CA VAL A 184 5.47 -3.88 -0.42
C VAL A 184 5.06 -3.49 -1.83
N ILE A 185 4.51 -4.45 -2.59
CA ILE A 185 4.11 -4.23 -3.99
C ILE A 185 2.94 -3.24 -4.08
N GLN A 186 1.95 -3.34 -3.18
CA GLN A 186 0.85 -2.37 -3.14
C GLN A 186 1.35 -0.95 -2.89
N CYS A 187 2.28 -0.75 -1.94
CA CYS A 187 2.83 0.57 -1.67
C CYS A 187 3.55 1.14 -2.90
N GLN A 188 4.27 0.30 -3.66
CA GLN A 188 4.93 0.70 -4.90
C GLN A 188 3.91 1.09 -5.97
N ALA A 189 2.86 0.28 -6.16
CA ALA A 189 1.80 0.56 -7.12
C ALA A 189 1.08 1.88 -6.79
N GLU A 190 0.69 2.08 -5.53
CA GLU A 190 0.00 3.28 -5.05
C GLU A 190 0.87 4.55 -5.17
N ALA A 191 2.18 4.44 -4.95
CA ALA A 191 3.11 5.53 -5.22
C ALA A 191 3.18 5.85 -6.72
N GLN A 192 3.21 4.83 -7.58
CA GLN A 192 3.28 5.01 -9.02
C GLN A 192 2.01 5.65 -9.59
N GLU A 193 0.84 5.46 -8.96
CA GLU A 193 -0.38 6.20 -9.31
C GLU A 193 -0.19 7.73 -9.23
N VAL A 194 0.48 8.20 -8.18
CA VAL A 194 0.78 9.64 -7.98
C VAL A 194 1.75 10.11 -9.06
N THR A 195 2.75 9.29 -9.39
CA THR A 195 3.70 9.57 -10.47
C THR A 195 3.00 9.69 -11.82
N ILE A 196 2.05 8.79 -12.12
CA ILE A 196 1.24 8.87 -13.35
C ILE A 196 0.41 10.16 -13.37
N ALA A 197 -0.26 10.47 -12.26
CA ALA A 197 -1.05 11.69 -12.17
C ALA A 197 -0.21 12.96 -12.42
N ARG A 198 1.00 13.01 -11.87
CA ARG A 198 1.95 14.10 -12.08
C ARG A 198 2.49 14.13 -13.51
N ALA A 199 2.78 12.96 -14.11
CA ALA A 199 3.23 12.87 -15.49
C ALA A 199 2.19 13.42 -16.48
N ILE A 200 0.90 13.16 -16.21
CA ILE A 200 -0.23 13.72 -16.97
C ILE A 200 -0.32 15.24 -16.78
N GLU A 201 -0.22 15.73 -15.55
CA GLU A 201 -0.27 17.16 -15.23
C GLU A 201 0.85 17.96 -15.90
N LEU A 202 2.07 17.41 -15.89
CA LEU A 202 3.24 17.98 -16.57
C LEU A 202 3.25 17.73 -18.09
N LYS A 203 2.18 17.15 -18.64
CA LYS A 203 1.99 16.90 -20.08
C LYS A 203 3.15 16.10 -20.71
N HIS A 204 3.66 15.10 -20.01
CA HIS A 204 4.67 14.20 -20.57
C HIS A 204 4.12 13.40 -21.77
N ASN A 205 5.05 12.82 -22.54
CA ASN A 205 4.72 12.01 -23.71
C ASN A 205 3.72 10.87 -23.35
N PRO A 206 2.62 10.68 -24.12
CA PRO A 206 1.66 9.60 -23.89
C PRO A 206 2.29 8.20 -23.77
N GLY A 207 3.38 7.92 -24.48
CA GLY A 207 4.08 6.64 -24.40
C GLY A 207 4.69 6.37 -23.02
N LEU A 208 5.22 7.41 -22.36
CA LEU A 208 5.73 7.32 -20.99
C LEU A 208 4.57 7.05 -20.01
N ILE A 209 3.47 7.77 -20.16
CA ILE A 209 2.28 7.60 -19.31
C ILE A 209 1.71 6.18 -19.47
N ALA A 210 1.65 5.67 -20.71
CA ALA A 210 1.22 4.31 -21.00
C ALA A 210 2.13 3.26 -20.35
N ALA A 211 3.45 3.43 -20.44
CA ALA A 211 4.42 2.51 -19.83
C ALA A 211 4.30 2.49 -18.30
N LEU A 212 4.21 3.67 -17.66
CA LEU A 212 4.01 3.78 -16.21
C LEU A 212 2.70 3.10 -15.78
N ALA A 213 1.59 3.35 -16.50
CA ALA A 213 0.30 2.73 -16.21
C ALA A 213 0.32 1.20 -16.37
N TYR A 214 1.00 0.70 -17.41
CA TYR A 214 1.17 -0.73 -17.64
C TYR A 214 1.93 -1.39 -16.49
N GLU A 215 3.05 -0.79 -16.07
CA GLU A 215 3.82 -1.29 -14.94
C GLU A 215 3.02 -1.25 -13.63
N THR A 216 2.26 -0.18 -13.39
CA THR A 216 1.35 -0.08 -12.23
C THR A 216 0.30 -1.19 -12.22
N ALA A 217 -0.29 -1.50 -13.38
CA ALA A 217 -1.25 -2.59 -13.50
C ALA A 217 -0.61 -3.95 -13.18
N ASN A 218 0.65 -4.15 -13.59
CA ASN A 218 1.42 -5.37 -13.30
C ASN A 218 1.80 -5.48 -11.82
N PHE A 219 2.14 -4.39 -11.14
CA PHE A 219 2.33 -4.42 -9.68
C PHE A 219 1.06 -4.90 -8.98
N TYR A 220 -0.10 -4.32 -9.31
CA TYR A 220 -1.37 -4.75 -8.73
C TYR A 220 -1.71 -6.21 -9.03
N GLN A 221 -1.44 -6.67 -10.25
CA GLN A 221 -1.65 -8.07 -10.63
C GLN A 221 -0.75 -9.01 -9.84
N ARG A 222 0.53 -8.67 -9.67
CA ARG A 222 1.48 -9.45 -8.89
C ARG A 222 1.06 -9.54 -7.43
N ALA A 223 0.63 -8.42 -6.83
CA ALA A 223 0.10 -8.42 -5.47
C ALA A 223 -1.13 -9.34 -5.32
N ASP A 224 -2.06 -9.33 -6.28
CA ASP A 224 -3.22 -10.25 -6.25
C ASP A 224 -2.79 -11.73 -6.33
N GLN A 225 -1.83 -12.04 -7.20
CA GLN A 225 -1.32 -13.40 -7.37
C GLN A 225 -0.69 -13.94 -6.08
N MET A 226 0.04 -13.11 -5.34
CA MET A 226 0.64 -13.53 -4.06
C MET A 226 -0.42 -13.91 -3.02
N LEU A 227 -1.55 -13.20 -3.02
CA LEU A 227 -2.68 -13.49 -2.13
C LEU A 227 -3.57 -14.62 -2.62
N SER A 228 -3.42 -15.08 -3.87
CA SER A 228 -4.35 -16.06 -4.46
C SER A 228 -4.32 -17.45 -3.81
N SER A 229 -3.20 -17.78 -3.14
CA SER A 229 -2.98 -19.05 -2.45
C SER A 229 -3.36 -19.03 -0.96
N LEU A 230 -3.88 -17.90 -0.48
CA LEU A 230 -4.38 -17.74 0.89
C LEU A 230 -5.88 -18.01 0.95
N ASP A 231 -6.40 -18.17 2.17
CA ASP A 231 -7.82 -18.48 2.36
C ASP A 231 -8.69 -17.30 1.90
N PRO A 232 -9.62 -17.53 0.94
CA PRO A 232 -10.54 -16.52 0.47
C PRO A 232 -11.36 -15.84 1.57
N ALA A 233 -11.60 -16.51 2.70
CA ALA A 233 -12.41 -16.01 3.81
C ALA A 233 -11.93 -14.63 4.32
N TYR A 234 -10.61 -14.39 4.31
CA TYR A 234 -10.03 -13.12 4.77
C TYR A 234 -9.35 -12.31 3.66
N THR A 235 -9.00 -12.89 2.51
CA THR A 235 -8.30 -12.15 1.44
C THR A 235 -9.21 -11.55 0.37
N THR A 236 -10.43 -12.06 0.19
CA THR A 236 -11.23 -11.77 -1.02
C THR A 236 -11.44 -10.27 -1.25
N LYS A 237 -11.79 -9.50 -0.22
CA LYS A 237 -12.01 -8.04 -0.36
C LYS A 237 -10.77 -7.29 -0.82
N TRP A 238 -9.61 -7.63 -0.24
CA TRP A 238 -8.35 -7.03 -0.62
C TRP A 238 -7.96 -7.40 -2.06
N ARG A 239 -8.12 -8.67 -2.43
CA ARG A 239 -7.92 -9.16 -3.81
C ARG A 239 -8.81 -8.44 -4.81
N LYS A 240 -10.08 -8.20 -4.51
CA LYS A 240 -10.99 -7.43 -5.37
C LYS A 240 -10.49 -6.01 -5.61
N TYR A 241 -9.94 -5.35 -4.59
CA TYR A 241 -9.29 -4.05 -4.76
C TYR A 241 -8.08 -4.11 -5.71
N LEU A 242 -7.19 -5.08 -5.53
CA LEU A 242 -6.00 -5.24 -6.37
C LEU A 242 -6.39 -5.57 -7.83
N GLN A 243 -7.36 -6.45 -8.04
CA GLN A 243 -7.89 -6.79 -9.37
C GLN A 243 -8.55 -5.59 -10.05
N LEU A 244 -9.34 -4.82 -9.30
CA LEU A 244 -9.94 -3.57 -9.77
C LEU A 244 -8.86 -2.61 -10.26
N LYS A 245 -7.85 -2.34 -9.42
CA LYS A 245 -6.76 -1.42 -9.74
C LYS A 245 -5.92 -1.90 -10.91
N SER A 246 -5.64 -3.20 -11.00
CA SER A 246 -4.95 -3.79 -12.15
C SER A 246 -5.72 -3.55 -13.45
N CYS A 247 -7.02 -3.84 -13.49
CA CYS A 247 -7.84 -3.59 -14.69
C CYS A 247 -7.94 -2.09 -15.02
N PHE A 248 -8.08 -1.26 -14.00
CA PHE A 248 -8.17 0.20 -14.14
C PHE A 248 -6.90 0.80 -14.77
N TYR A 249 -5.72 0.41 -14.28
CA TYR A 249 -4.46 0.90 -14.82
C TYR A 249 -4.10 0.27 -16.17
N MET A 250 -4.57 -0.95 -16.45
CA MET A 250 -4.47 -1.55 -17.78
C MET A 250 -5.28 -0.75 -18.81
N ALA A 251 -6.48 -0.30 -18.43
CA ALA A 251 -7.27 0.61 -19.27
C ALA A 251 -6.52 1.95 -19.52
N TYR A 252 -5.92 2.54 -18.48
CA TYR A 252 -5.05 3.72 -18.66
C TYR A 252 -3.92 3.47 -19.67
N ALA A 253 -3.23 2.33 -19.56
CA ALA A 253 -2.13 1.97 -20.45
C ALA A 253 -2.58 1.92 -21.91
N TYR A 254 -3.67 1.19 -22.19
CA TYR A 254 -4.21 1.09 -23.55
C TYR A 254 -4.75 2.42 -24.08
N CYS A 255 -5.31 3.28 -23.23
CA CYS A 255 -5.79 4.60 -23.61
C CYS A 255 -4.65 5.51 -24.10
N TYR A 256 -3.58 5.66 -23.30
CA TYR A 256 -2.43 6.48 -23.66
C TYR A 256 -1.56 5.84 -24.76
N HIS A 257 -1.53 4.51 -24.85
CA HIS A 257 -0.92 3.82 -25.98
C HIS A 257 -1.66 4.13 -27.29
N GLY A 258 -3.00 4.15 -27.26
CA GLY A 258 -3.82 4.57 -28.39
C GLY A 258 -3.51 6.00 -28.84
N GLN A 259 -3.31 6.93 -27.90
CA GLN A 259 -2.87 8.30 -28.22
C GLN A 259 -1.47 8.34 -28.86
N THR A 260 -0.56 7.48 -28.41
CA THR A 260 0.79 7.36 -28.99
C THR A 260 0.72 6.86 -30.44
N LEU A 261 -0.09 5.83 -30.69
CA LEU A 261 -0.31 5.27 -32.03
C LEU A 261 -0.98 6.29 -32.96
N LEU A 262 -1.93 7.06 -32.44
CA LEU A 262 -2.59 8.13 -33.19
C LEU A 262 -1.60 9.20 -33.63
N ALA A 263 -0.70 9.62 -32.73
CA ALA A 263 0.36 10.58 -33.04
C ALA A 263 1.39 10.04 -34.06
N GLY A 264 1.45 8.72 -34.26
CA GLY A 264 2.26 8.07 -35.28
C GLY A 264 1.49 7.66 -36.54
N ASP A 265 0.33 8.28 -36.80
CA ASP A 265 -0.55 8.04 -37.96
C ASP A 265 -1.12 6.61 -38.08
N LYS A 266 -1.04 5.81 -37.01
CA LYS A 266 -1.55 4.43 -36.96
C LYS A 266 -2.98 4.37 -36.41
N CYS A 267 -3.91 5.06 -37.06
CA CYS A 267 -5.29 5.21 -36.59
C CYS A 267 -6.02 3.87 -36.36
N GLY A 268 -5.83 2.88 -37.24
CA GLY A 268 -6.46 1.56 -37.07
C GLY A 268 -5.98 0.83 -35.81
N GLU A 269 -4.67 0.86 -35.54
CA GLU A 269 -4.10 0.28 -34.32
C GLU A 269 -4.54 1.07 -33.07
N ALA A 270 -4.63 2.41 -33.18
CA ALA A 270 -5.11 3.27 -32.10
C ALA A 270 -6.56 2.94 -31.70
N ILE A 271 -7.46 2.71 -32.68
CA ILE A 271 -8.84 2.28 -32.42
C ILE A 271 -8.86 0.94 -31.69
N ARG A 272 -8.08 -0.04 -32.15
CA ARG A 272 -7.99 -1.36 -31.49
C ARG A 272 -7.50 -1.24 -30.05
N SER A 273 -6.49 -0.42 -29.80
CA SER A 273 -5.98 -0.15 -28.46
C SER A 273 -7.07 0.44 -27.56
N LEU A 274 -7.85 1.39 -28.05
CA LEU A 274 -8.92 2.03 -27.28
C LEU A 274 -10.12 1.11 -27.04
N GLN A 275 -10.42 0.19 -27.96
CA GLN A 275 -11.42 -0.87 -27.73
C GLN A 275 -11.00 -1.82 -26.61
N GLU A 276 -9.70 -2.18 -26.53
CA GLU A 276 -9.19 -2.95 -25.39
C GLU A 276 -9.26 -2.15 -24.09
N SER A 277 -8.95 -0.85 -24.12
CA SER A 277 -9.12 0.05 -22.98
C SER A 277 -10.57 0.05 -22.45
N GLU A 278 -11.57 0.08 -23.33
CA GLU A 278 -12.99 0.05 -22.96
C GLU A 278 -13.37 -1.27 -22.28
N LYS A 279 -12.89 -2.41 -22.79
CA LYS A 279 -13.11 -3.73 -22.17
C LYS A 279 -12.55 -3.80 -20.75
N PHE A 280 -11.30 -3.34 -20.56
CA PHE A 280 -10.68 -3.31 -19.24
C PHE A 280 -11.40 -2.35 -18.29
N PHE A 281 -11.87 -1.21 -18.78
CA PHE A 281 -12.64 -0.26 -17.99
C PHE A 281 -13.98 -0.85 -17.53
N ALA A 282 -14.72 -1.50 -18.42
CA ALA A 282 -15.97 -2.20 -18.07
C ALA A 282 -15.75 -3.31 -17.04
N LYS A 283 -14.65 -4.07 -17.17
CA LYS A 283 -14.24 -5.07 -16.17
C LYS A 283 -13.91 -4.44 -14.82
N ALA A 284 -13.22 -3.30 -14.81
CA ALA A 284 -12.94 -2.55 -13.58
C ALA A 284 -14.25 -2.04 -12.93
N GLU A 285 -15.25 -1.65 -13.71
CA GLU A 285 -16.55 -1.22 -13.20
C GLU A 285 -17.33 -2.37 -12.55
N ALA A 286 -17.31 -3.57 -13.15
CA ALA A 286 -17.88 -4.77 -12.54
C ALA A 286 -17.19 -5.09 -11.20
N LEU A 287 -15.85 -5.05 -11.16
CA LEU A 287 -15.07 -5.27 -9.95
C LEU A 287 -15.33 -4.22 -8.86
N CYS A 288 -15.66 -2.97 -9.22
CA CYS A 288 -16.10 -1.95 -8.25
C CYS A 288 -17.38 -2.37 -7.51
N LYS A 289 -18.35 -2.98 -8.22
CA LYS A 289 -19.60 -3.46 -7.63
C LYS A 289 -19.34 -4.65 -6.72
N GLU A 290 -18.58 -5.63 -7.22
CA GLU A 290 -18.18 -6.82 -6.45
C GLU A 290 -17.42 -6.44 -5.18
N TYR A 291 -16.48 -5.48 -5.24
CA TYR A 291 -15.76 -4.99 -4.06
C TYR A 291 -16.72 -4.39 -3.01
N GLY A 292 -17.73 -3.63 -3.45
CA GLY A 292 -18.72 -3.01 -2.57
C GLY A 292 -19.63 -4.02 -1.85
N GLU A 293 -19.87 -5.17 -2.47
CA GLU A 293 -20.68 -6.27 -1.93
C GLU A 293 -19.85 -7.26 -1.10
N THR A 294 -18.53 -7.30 -1.31
CA THR A 294 -17.62 -8.22 -0.63
C THR A 294 -17.39 -7.81 0.82
N LYS A 295 -17.72 -8.70 1.76
CA LYS A 295 -17.35 -8.57 3.17
C LYS A 295 -15.86 -8.87 3.36
N GLY A 296 -15.23 -8.16 4.29
CA GLY A 296 -13.81 -8.34 4.61
C GLY A 296 -13.23 -7.12 5.33
N PRO A 297 -11.93 -7.18 5.68
CA PRO A 297 -11.25 -6.13 6.41
C PRO A 297 -11.31 -4.77 5.71
N GLY A 298 -11.29 -3.69 6.50
CA GLY A 298 -11.34 -2.32 5.98
C GLY A 298 -12.74 -1.81 5.64
N THR A 299 -12.84 -0.50 5.38
CA THR A 299 -14.12 0.17 5.14
C THR A 299 -14.74 -0.23 3.79
N THR A 300 -16.05 -0.40 3.78
CA THR A 300 -16.81 -0.61 2.53
C THR A 300 -16.93 0.72 1.80
N ALA A 301 -16.57 0.72 0.51
CA ALA A 301 -16.61 1.91 -0.34
C ALA A 301 -17.23 1.54 -1.69
N LYS A 302 -17.77 2.53 -2.40
CA LYS A 302 -18.32 2.40 -3.76
C LYS A 302 -17.44 3.18 -4.74
N PRO A 303 -16.27 2.64 -5.12
CA PRO A 303 -15.24 3.38 -5.84
C PRO A 303 -15.64 3.84 -7.25
N SER A 304 -16.64 3.20 -7.87
CA SER A 304 -17.17 3.60 -9.18
C SER A 304 -17.76 5.02 -9.19
N GLY A 305 -18.22 5.51 -8.03
CA GLY A 305 -18.74 6.86 -7.87
C GLY A 305 -17.66 7.94 -7.73
N HIS A 306 -16.40 7.55 -7.48
CA HIS A 306 -15.34 8.50 -7.18
C HIS A 306 -14.81 9.19 -8.44
N LEU A 307 -14.31 10.42 -8.28
CA LEU A 307 -13.80 11.26 -9.37
C LEU A 307 -12.70 10.57 -10.21
N PHE A 308 -11.79 9.83 -9.57
CA PHE A 308 -10.70 9.14 -10.27
C PHE A 308 -11.24 8.14 -11.30
N PHE A 309 -12.34 7.43 -10.98
CA PHE A 309 -12.91 6.40 -11.83
C PHE A 309 -13.66 7.03 -13.02
N ARG A 310 -14.48 8.06 -12.74
CA ARG A 310 -15.27 8.76 -13.78
C ARG A 310 -14.39 9.48 -14.80
N LYS A 311 -13.28 10.10 -14.37
CA LYS A 311 -12.36 10.80 -15.27
C LYS A 311 -11.76 9.89 -16.33
N LEU A 312 -11.39 8.65 -15.98
CA LEU A 312 -10.88 7.69 -16.95
C LEU A 312 -11.97 7.29 -17.96
N GLY A 313 -13.19 7.02 -17.51
CA GLY A 313 -14.29 6.65 -18.41
C GLY A 313 -14.55 7.72 -19.48
N THR A 314 -14.59 8.99 -19.09
CA THR A 314 -14.72 10.11 -20.02
C THR A 314 -13.52 10.21 -20.97
N LEU A 315 -12.30 10.01 -20.47
CA LEU A 315 -11.08 10.06 -21.28
C LEU A 315 -11.07 8.96 -22.36
N VAL A 316 -11.41 7.72 -22.00
CA VAL A 316 -11.47 6.59 -22.93
C VAL A 316 -12.50 6.85 -24.03
N LYS A 317 -13.72 7.25 -23.65
CA LYS A 317 -14.80 7.54 -24.60
C LYS A 317 -14.43 8.66 -25.57
N ASN A 318 -13.98 9.79 -25.06
CA ASN A 318 -13.62 10.96 -25.89
C ASN A 318 -12.46 10.64 -26.84
N THR A 319 -11.47 9.87 -26.38
CA THR A 319 -10.32 9.49 -27.20
C THR A 319 -10.73 8.51 -28.31
N LEU A 320 -11.61 7.54 -28.00
CA LEU A 320 -12.12 6.59 -28.99
C LEU A 320 -12.94 7.31 -30.08
N GLU A 321 -13.86 8.19 -29.70
CA GLU A 321 -14.65 9.00 -30.64
C GLU A 321 -13.74 9.88 -31.52
N LYS A 322 -12.66 10.43 -30.96
CA LYS A 322 -11.65 11.17 -31.73
C LYS A 322 -10.97 10.28 -32.78
N CYS A 323 -10.45 9.12 -32.38
CA CYS A 323 -9.79 8.18 -33.30
C CYS A 323 -10.71 7.68 -34.41
N GLN A 324 -11.98 7.40 -34.09
CA GLN A 324 -12.98 6.97 -35.07
C GLN A 324 -13.29 8.07 -36.10
N ARG A 325 -13.40 9.33 -35.66
CA ARG A 325 -13.58 10.47 -36.58
C ARG A 325 -12.38 10.64 -37.50
N GLU A 326 -11.16 10.63 -36.97
CA GLU A 326 -9.93 10.79 -37.76
C GLU A 326 -9.78 9.67 -38.80
N ASN A 327 -10.04 8.41 -38.41
CA ASN A 327 -10.02 7.29 -39.35
C ASN A 327 -11.09 7.42 -40.45
N GLY A 328 -12.30 7.86 -40.09
CA GLY A 328 -13.39 8.10 -41.06
C GLY A 328 -13.04 9.19 -42.08
N PHE A 329 -12.41 10.29 -41.65
CA PHE A 329 -11.95 11.33 -42.57
C PHE A 329 -10.80 10.87 -43.47
N MET A 330 -9.82 10.14 -42.94
CA MET A 330 -8.67 9.65 -43.73
C MET A 330 -9.05 8.58 -44.75
N LEU A 331 -9.90 7.63 -44.39
CA LEU A 331 -10.43 6.63 -45.34
C LEU A 331 -11.17 7.31 -46.49
N ASN A 332 -12.01 8.31 -46.19
CA ASN A 332 -12.74 9.07 -47.19
C ASN A 332 -11.84 9.97 -48.06
N GLN A 333 -10.75 10.53 -47.52
CA GLN A 333 -9.76 11.27 -48.32
C GLN A 333 -8.99 10.37 -49.28
N ASN A 334 -8.60 9.16 -48.86
CA ASN A 334 -7.92 8.18 -49.72
C ASN A 334 -8.84 7.63 -50.82
N GLN A 335 -10.16 7.57 -50.60
CA GLN A 335 -11.13 7.22 -51.64
C GLN A 335 -11.38 8.37 -52.64
N ARG A 336 -11.28 9.64 -52.22
CA ARG A 336 -11.43 10.81 -53.11
C ARG A 336 -10.18 11.10 -53.96
N ARG A 337 -9.05 10.49 -53.64
CA ARG A 337 -7.78 10.60 -54.40
C ARG A 337 -7.56 9.46 -55.41
N LYS A 338 -8.47 8.48 -55.45
CA LYS A 338 -8.60 7.52 -56.54
C LYS A 338 -9.68 8.00 -57.50
#